data_AF-A0A7S2C2U8-F1
#
_entry.id   AF-A0A7S2C2U8-F1
#
_cell.length_a   1.000
_cell.length_b   1.000
_cell.length_c   1.000
_cell.angle_alpha   90.00
_cell.angle_beta   90.00
_cell.angle_gamma   90.00
#
_symmetry.space_group_name_H-M   'P 1'
#
loop_
_entity.id
_entity.type
_entity.pdbx_description
1 polymer ?
#
loop_
_entity_poly.entity_id
_entity_poly.type
_entity_poly.pdbx_seq_one_letter_code
_entity_poly.pdbx_strand_id
1 'polypeptide(L)'
;FFKFPEMQGTFSLLLTPLTMASLLRIPAALARGPPLESLRTPLYLLDWGVAQANANAMLKRAEQLGCRLRPHVKTHKTVEVALLQTGGRQEGITVSTLAEAQFFHAREWDDILYA
;
A
#
# COMPACT_ATOMS: atom_id res chain seq x y z
N PHE A 1 4.73 -7.82 13.43
CA PHE A 1 4.67 -8.77 12.31
C PHE A 1 3.27 -9.35 12.26
N PHE A 2 2.30 -8.62 11.69
CA PHE A 2 1.01 -9.23 11.36
C PHE A 2 1.25 -10.15 10.16
N LYS A 3 1.16 -11.46 10.40
CA LYS A 3 1.28 -12.48 9.37
C LYS A 3 -0.06 -12.49 8.63
N PHE A 4 -0.10 -11.89 7.44
CA PHE A 4 -1.21 -12.15 6.53
C PHE A 4 -1.13 -13.62 6.12
N PRO A 5 -2.22 -14.40 6.19
CA PRO A 5 -2.18 -15.80 5.80
C PRO A 5 -1.83 -15.91 4.31
N GLU A 6 -0.90 -16.83 4.00
CA GLU A 6 -0.64 -17.26 2.63
C GLU A 6 -1.94 -17.79 2.02
N MET A 7 -2.48 -17.06 1.05
CA MET A 7 -3.53 -17.58 0.17
C MET A 7 -2.86 -18.48 -0.87
N GLN A 8 -2.57 -19.73 -0.50
CA GLN A 8 -2.18 -20.77 -1.46
C GLN A 8 -3.42 -21.21 -2.24
N GLY A 9 -3.66 -20.54 -3.37
CA GLY A 9 -4.65 -20.93 -4.36
C GLY A 9 -4.05 -20.76 -5.75
N THR A 10 -3.58 -21.87 -6.31
CA THR A 10 -3.02 -21.94 -7.68
C THR A 10 -4.15 -21.71 -8.69
N PHE A 11 -4.43 -20.44 -9.03
CA PHE A 11 -5.23 -20.10 -10.20
C PHE A 11 -4.30 -19.77 -11.37
N SER A 12 -4.01 -20.80 -12.16
CA SER A 12 -3.40 -20.66 -13.48
C SER A 12 -4.42 -20.02 -14.42
N LEU A 13 -4.48 -18.70 -14.44
CA LEU A 13 -5.13 -17.92 -15.48
C LEU A 13 -4.03 -17.16 -16.23
N LEU A 14 -3.95 -17.41 -17.54
CA LEU A 14 -3.07 -16.70 -18.46
C LEU A 14 -3.33 -15.19 -18.34
N LEU A 15 -2.41 -14.50 -17.67
CA LEU A 15 -2.52 -13.09 -17.28
C LEU A 15 -2.13 -12.18 -18.45
N THR A 16 -3.13 -11.75 -19.21
CA THR A 16 -3.02 -10.50 -19.97
C THR A 16 -3.07 -9.31 -19.00
N PRO A 17 -2.34 -8.22 -19.26
CA PRO A 17 -2.25 -7.06 -18.36
C PRO A 17 -3.58 -6.35 -18.04
N LEU A 18 -4.68 -6.67 -18.76
CA LEU A 18 -6.00 -6.09 -18.53
C LEU A 18 -6.76 -6.67 -17.32
N THR A 19 -6.43 -7.89 -16.85
CA THR A 19 -7.26 -8.61 -15.86
C THR A 19 -7.03 -8.15 -14.41
N MET A 20 -5.90 -7.48 -14.12
CA MET A 20 -5.61 -6.97 -12.78
C MET A 20 -6.40 -5.70 -12.42
N ALA A 21 -6.75 -4.87 -13.42
CA ALA A 21 -7.53 -3.66 -13.18
C ALA A 21 -9.01 -3.96 -12.86
N SER A 22 -9.54 -5.08 -13.36
CA SER A 22 -10.96 -5.44 -13.21
C SER A 22 -11.31 -6.15 -11.89
N LEU A 23 -10.35 -6.78 -11.22
CA LEU A 23 -10.59 -7.55 -9.98
C LEU A 23 -10.60 -6.71 -8.70
N LEU A 24 -10.19 -5.44 -8.77
CA LEU A 24 -10.22 -4.49 -7.65
C LEU A 24 -11.43 -3.56 -7.65
N ARG A 25 -12.40 -3.76 -8.55
CA ARG A 25 -13.65 -2.99 -8.54
C ARG A 25 -14.61 -3.55 -7.50
N ILE A 26 -14.30 -3.35 -6.23
CA ILE A 26 -15.28 -3.49 -5.15
C ILE A 26 -16.44 -2.56 -5.51
N PRO A 27 -17.68 -3.07 -5.71
CA PRO A 27 -18.82 -2.23 -5.98
C PRO A 27 -18.94 -1.17 -4.89
N ALA A 28 -19.20 0.10 -5.22
CA ALA A 28 -19.35 1.18 -4.24
C ALA A 28 -20.40 0.86 -3.15
N ALA A 29 -21.35 -0.03 -3.43
CA ALA A 29 -22.34 -0.54 -2.48
C ALA A 29 -21.74 -1.45 -1.37
N LEU A 30 -20.59 -2.08 -1.62
CA LEU A 30 -19.78 -2.84 -0.65
C LEU A 30 -18.75 -1.96 0.08
N ALA A 31 -18.67 -0.65 -0.22
CA ALA A 31 -17.62 0.24 0.27
C ALA A 31 -17.80 0.69 1.73
N ARG A 32 -18.95 0.39 2.37
CA ARG A 32 -19.13 0.66 3.80
C ARG A 32 -18.86 -0.60 4.57
N GLY A 33 -17.76 -0.59 5.32
CA GLY A 33 -17.52 -1.56 6.38
C GLY A 33 -18.65 -1.56 7.41
N PRO A 34 -18.71 -2.59 8.26
CA PRO A 34 -19.73 -2.64 9.31
C PRO A 34 -19.54 -1.47 10.29
N PRO A 35 -20.59 -1.09 11.06
CA PRO A 35 -20.49 -0.01 12.04
C PRO A 35 -19.32 -0.21 13.00
N LEU A 36 -18.66 0.86 13.41
CA LEU A 36 -17.46 0.80 14.25
C LEU A 36 -17.72 0.03 15.55
N GLU A 37 -18.91 0.18 16.11
CA GLU A 37 -19.37 -0.45 17.35
C GLU A 37 -19.49 -1.97 17.24
N SER A 38 -19.60 -2.50 16.02
CA SER A 38 -19.70 -3.94 15.75
C SER A 38 -18.36 -4.62 15.53
N LEU A 39 -17.27 -3.85 15.43
CA LEU A 39 -15.93 -4.37 15.19
C LEU A 39 -15.33 -4.95 16.47
N ARG A 40 -14.75 -6.15 16.36
CA ARG A 40 -14.10 -6.82 17.50
C ARG A 40 -12.73 -6.21 17.79
N THR A 41 -12.51 -5.77 19.02
CA THR A 41 -11.22 -5.28 19.50
C THR A 41 -10.33 -6.43 20.00
N PRO A 42 -8.99 -6.32 19.89
CA PRO A 42 -8.25 -5.19 19.32
C PRO A 42 -8.22 -5.23 17.77
N LEU A 43 -8.38 -4.05 17.16
CA LEU A 43 -8.20 -3.88 15.72
C LEU A 43 -7.44 -2.58 15.40
N TYR A 44 -6.80 -2.55 14.24
CA TYR A 44 -6.12 -1.36 13.71
C TYR A 44 -7.01 -0.73 12.64
N LEU A 45 -7.43 0.51 12.87
CA LEU A 45 -8.19 1.31 11.90
C LEU A 45 -7.31 2.39 11.32
N LEU A 46 -7.41 2.56 10.01
CA LEU A 46 -6.80 3.65 9.28
C LEU A 46 -7.91 4.50 8.67
N ASP A 47 -7.95 5.78 9.03
CA ASP A 47 -8.77 6.74 8.30
C ASP A 47 -8.13 6.99 6.93
N TRP A 48 -8.78 6.50 5.88
CA TRP A 48 -8.28 6.60 4.51
C TRP A 48 -8.24 8.05 4.00
N GLY A 49 -9.21 8.88 4.38
CA GLY A 49 -9.26 10.29 3.98
C GLY A 49 -8.10 11.08 4.57
N VAL A 50 -7.79 10.85 5.85
CA VAL A 50 -6.65 11.47 6.53
C VAL A 50 -5.33 10.95 5.95
N ALA A 51 -5.19 9.65 5.72
CA ALA A 51 -3.99 9.07 5.11
C ALA A 51 -3.71 9.68 3.73
N GLN A 52 -4.76 9.83 2.91
CA GLN A 52 -4.66 10.43 1.59
C GLN A 52 -4.30 11.92 1.64
N ALA A 53 -4.93 12.69 2.54
CA ALA A 53 -4.58 14.09 2.74
C ALA A 53 -3.11 14.25 3.15
N ASN A 54 -2.62 13.42 4.07
CA ASN A 54 -1.24 13.46 4.55
C ASN A 54 -0.23 13.11 3.44
N ALA A 55 -0.49 12.07 2.65
CA ALA A 55 0.36 11.69 1.54
C ALA A 55 0.43 12.80 0.47
N ASN A 56 -0.73 13.35 0.09
CA ASN A 56 -0.81 14.44 -0.89
C ASN A 56 -0.08 15.69 -0.43
N ALA A 57 -0.18 16.04 0.86
CA ALA A 57 0.53 17.18 1.43
C ALA A 57 2.06 17.00 1.32
N MET A 58 2.57 15.81 1.61
CA MET A 58 4.00 15.51 1.48
C MET A 58 4.49 15.47 0.04
N LEU A 59 3.71 14.88 -0.88
CA LEU A 59 4.02 14.87 -2.31
C LEU A 59 4.11 16.29 -2.85
N LYS A 60 3.11 17.13 -2.56
CA LYS A 60 3.10 18.55 -2.96
C LYS A 60 4.28 19.31 -2.36
N ARG A 61 4.63 19.05 -1.11
CA ARG A 61 5.78 19.70 -0.46
C ARG A 61 7.10 19.32 -1.13
N ALA A 62 7.28 18.05 -1.49
CA ALA A 62 8.48 17.60 -2.20
C ALA A 62 8.60 18.24 -3.59
N GLU A 63 7.47 18.33 -4.31
CA GLU A 63 7.38 19.03 -5.59
C GLU A 63 7.77 20.51 -5.46
N GLN A 64 7.21 21.22 -4.47
CA GLN A 64 7.53 22.63 -4.20
C GLN A 64 9.01 22.88 -3.87
N LEU A 65 9.67 21.90 -3.25
CA LEU A 65 11.08 21.96 -2.90
C LEU A 65 12.00 21.44 -4.03
N GLY A 66 11.44 20.95 -5.13
CA GLY A 66 12.22 20.40 -6.24
C GLY A 66 12.95 19.09 -5.89
N CYS A 67 12.46 18.33 -4.92
CA CYS A 67 13.08 17.08 -4.49
C CYS A 67 12.16 15.86 -4.71
N ARG A 68 12.76 14.68 -4.86
CA ARG A 68 12.02 13.41 -4.97
C ARG A 68 11.72 12.89 -3.58
N LEU A 69 10.44 12.68 -3.28
CA LEU A 69 9.99 12.04 -2.05
C LEU A 69 10.31 10.53 -2.11
N ARG A 70 11.02 10.03 -1.10
CA ARG A 70 11.25 8.61 -0.83
C ARG A 70 10.66 8.23 0.53
N PRO A 71 9.39 7.79 0.59
CA PRO A 71 8.74 7.51 1.86
C PRO A 71 9.33 6.26 2.53
N HIS A 72 9.39 6.28 3.86
CA HIS A 72 9.83 5.14 4.66
C HIS A 72 8.63 4.29 5.09
N VAL A 73 8.59 3.04 4.65
CA VAL A 73 7.40 2.18 4.79
C VAL A 73 7.32 1.41 6.10
N LYS A 74 8.30 1.56 7.00
CA LYS A 74 8.34 0.81 8.28
C LYS A 74 7.10 1.01 9.15
N THR A 75 6.44 2.15 9.00
CA THR A 75 5.27 2.54 9.80
C THR A 75 4.05 1.67 9.48
N HIS A 76 3.80 1.40 8.20
CA HIS A 76 2.58 0.71 7.76
C HIS A 76 2.86 -0.68 7.16
N LYS A 77 4.00 -0.87 6.48
CA LYS A 77 4.42 -2.16 5.87
C LYS A 77 3.39 -2.77 4.91
N THR A 78 2.66 -1.90 4.20
CA THR A 78 1.59 -2.26 3.25
C THR A 78 1.84 -1.61 1.88
N VAL A 79 1.38 -2.28 0.81
CA VAL A 79 1.54 -1.77 -0.56
C VAL A 79 0.59 -0.62 -0.85
N GLU A 80 -0.63 -0.69 -0.32
CA GLU A 80 -1.70 0.27 -0.55
C GLU A 80 -1.31 1.66 -0.05
N VAL A 81 -0.72 1.74 1.14
CA VAL A 81 -0.25 3.00 1.72
C VAL A 81 1.08 3.43 1.09
N ALA A 82 1.95 2.51 0.67
CA ALA A 82 3.16 2.86 -0.07
C ALA A 82 2.81 3.53 -1.39
N LEU A 83 1.87 2.95 -2.18
CA LEU A 83 1.36 3.52 -3.43
C LEU A 83 0.78 4.91 -3.20
N LEU A 84 0.03 5.08 -2.10
CA LEU A 84 -0.51 6.38 -1.74
C LEU A 84 0.60 7.42 -1.49
N GLN A 85 1.65 7.04 -0.75
CA GLN A 85 2.77 7.93 -0.42
C GLN A 85 3.67 8.26 -1.61
N THR A 86 3.76 7.36 -2.60
CA THR A 86 4.55 7.57 -3.82
C THR A 86 3.76 8.21 -4.96
N GLY A 87 2.47 8.53 -4.74
CA GLY A 87 1.61 9.08 -5.79
C GLY A 87 1.35 8.08 -6.91
N GLY A 88 1.25 6.80 -6.59
CA GLY A 88 0.95 5.70 -7.51
C GLY A 88 2.16 5.01 -8.12
N ARG A 89 3.39 5.47 -7.84
CA ARG A 89 4.61 4.83 -8.35
C ARG A 89 4.97 3.60 -7.52
N GLN A 90 5.29 2.47 -8.16
CA GLN A 90 5.83 1.27 -7.49
C GLN A 90 7.35 1.32 -7.39
N GLU A 91 7.89 2.44 -6.91
CA GLU A 91 9.32 2.63 -6.78
C GLU A 91 9.66 3.71 -5.77
N GLY A 92 10.94 3.77 -5.36
CA GLY A 92 11.47 4.90 -4.63
C GLY A 92 11.01 4.92 -3.18
N ILE A 93 11.20 3.81 -2.45
CA ILE A 93 10.85 3.67 -1.03
C ILE A 93 12.07 3.42 -0.15
N THR A 94 11.89 3.58 1.16
CA THR A 94 12.89 3.21 2.18
C THR A 94 12.33 2.14 3.13
N VAL A 95 13.09 1.08 3.37
CA VAL A 95 12.74 -0.05 4.26
C VAL A 95 13.75 -0.16 5.40
N SER A 96 13.31 -0.71 6.54
CA SER A 96 14.13 -0.87 7.75
C SER A 96 14.66 -2.29 7.95
N THR A 97 14.21 -3.25 7.13
CA THR A 97 14.59 -4.66 7.25
C THR A 97 14.65 -5.33 5.87
N LEU A 98 15.43 -6.42 5.76
CA LEU A 98 15.52 -7.20 4.52
C LEU A 98 14.20 -7.91 4.21
N ALA A 99 13.44 -8.28 5.24
CA ALA A 99 12.11 -8.87 5.08
C ALA A 99 11.13 -7.89 4.41
N GLU A 100 11.20 -6.59 4.77
CA GLU A 100 10.42 -5.55 4.08
C GLU A 100 10.92 -5.37 2.64
N ALA A 101 12.23 -5.33 2.41
CA ALA A 101 12.80 -5.23 1.06
C ALA A 101 12.29 -6.36 0.14
N GLN A 102 12.36 -7.61 0.62
CA GLN A 102 11.86 -8.78 -0.09
C GLN A 102 10.35 -8.73 -0.31
N PHE A 103 9.59 -8.28 0.70
CA PHE A 103 8.13 -8.16 0.61
C PHE A 103 7.69 -7.20 -0.51
N PHE A 104 8.35 -6.04 -0.61
CA PHE A 104 8.05 -5.05 -1.64
C PHE A 104 8.56 -5.49 -3.01
N HIS A 105 9.79 -6.02 -3.08
CA HIS A 105 10.37 -6.49 -4.35
C HIS A 105 9.54 -7.62 -4.99
N ALA A 106 9.04 -8.56 -4.20
CA ALA A 106 8.14 -9.62 -4.67
C ALA A 106 6.80 -9.11 -5.25
N ARG A 107 6.50 -7.82 -5.09
CA ARG A 107 5.31 -7.14 -5.62
C ARG A 107 5.69 -6.07 -6.65
N GLU A 108 6.80 -6.29 -7.34
CA GLU A 108 7.28 -5.46 -8.46
C GLU A 108 7.63 -4.03 -8.05
N TRP A 109 7.97 -3.81 -6.78
CA TRP A 109 8.59 -2.55 -6.37
C TRP A 109 10.07 -2.54 -6.69
N ASP A 110 10.53 -1.43 -7.25
CA ASP A 110 11.94 -1.18 -7.56
C ASP A 110 12.48 0.04 -6.79
N ASP A 111 13.78 0.32 -6.91
CA ASP A 111 14.44 1.44 -6.27
C ASP A 111 14.16 1.47 -4.75
N ILE A 112 14.53 0.38 -4.07
CA ILE A 112 14.31 0.15 -2.64
C ILE A 112 15.60 0.48 -1.87
N LEU A 113 15.54 1.51 -1.01
CA LEU A 113 16.65 1.88 -0.13
C LEU A 113 16.51 1.19 1.22
N TYR A 114 17.57 0.53 1.69
CA TYR A 114 17.65 0.00 3.05
C TYR A 114 18.28 1.04 3.98
N ALA A 115 17.55 1.54 4.98
CA ALA A 115 18.03 2.53 5.96
C ALA A 115 17.30 2.48 7.32
#